data_AF-A0A7C2R5P2-F1
#
_entry.id   AF-A0A7C2R5P2-F1
#
_cell.length_a   1.000
_cell.length_b   1.000
_cell.length_c   1.000
_cell.angle_alpha   90.00
_cell.angle_beta   90.00
_cell.angle_gamma   90.00
#
_symmetry.space_group_name_H-M   'P 1'
#
loop_
_entity.id
_entity.type
_entity.pdbx_description
1 polymer ?
#
loop_
_entity_poly.entity_id
_entity_poly.type
_entity_poly.pdbx_seq_one_letter_code
_entity_poly.pdbx_strand_id
1 'polypeptide(L)' 'MKLNVKNETSRLRAVVLGTAESTGGAPNLSEAYDPKSVEHIKAGTYPKEEDMRREMEAVKKVLEKYDVEVFRP' A
#
# COMPACT_ATOMS: atom_id res chain seq x y z
N MET A 1 4.13 -20.51 11.68
CA MET A 1 3.03 -19.60 12.08
C MET A 1 1.70 -20.30 11.83
N LYS A 2 0.78 -20.36 12.81
CA LYS A 2 -0.54 -20.96 12.59
C LYS A 2 -1.53 -19.84 12.24
N LEU A 3 -1.85 -19.70 10.96
CA LEU A 3 -2.82 -18.70 10.48
C LEU A 3 -4.22 -19.05 10.99
N ASN A 4 -4.94 -18.03 11.46
CA ASN A 4 -6.31 -18.17 11.94
C ASN A 4 -7.09 -16.89 11.62
N VAL A 5 -7.58 -16.80 10.39
CA VAL A 5 -8.39 -15.68 9.87
C VAL A 5 -9.73 -16.26 9.46
N LYS A 6 -10.83 -15.70 9.98
CA LYS A 6 -12.20 -16.19 9.74
C LYS A 6 -13.09 -15.20 9.01
N ASN A 7 -12.65 -13.94 8.93
CA ASN A 7 -13.33 -12.82 8.30
C ASN A 7 -12.35 -11.62 8.22
N GLU A 8 -12.80 -10.55 7.59
CA GLU A 8 -12.03 -9.34 7.28
C GLU A 8 -12.21 -8.21 8.31
N THR A 9 -13.06 -8.39 9.32
CA THR A 9 -13.48 -7.31 10.25
C THR A 9 -13.10 -7.54 11.71
N SER A 10 -12.76 -8.77 12.08
CA SER A 10 -12.26 -9.09 13.43
C SER A 10 -10.94 -8.37 13.70
N ARG A 11 -10.61 -8.21 14.99
CA ARG A 11 -9.37 -7.54 15.41
C ARG A 11 -8.14 -8.11 14.68
N LEU A 12 -7.48 -7.25 13.92
CA LEU A 12 -6.21 -7.55 13.27
C LEU A 12 -5.11 -7.72 14.34
N ARG A 13 -4.32 -8.79 14.21
CA ARG A 13 -3.20 -9.09 15.13
C ARG A 13 -1.85 -9.09 14.43
N ALA A 14 -1.82 -9.54 13.18
CA ALA A 14 -0.62 -9.61 12.36
C ALA A 14 -1.00 -9.36 10.89
N VAL A 15 -0.12 -8.70 10.15
CA VAL A 15 -0.31 -8.40 8.72
C VAL A 15 1.02 -8.43 7.97
N VAL A 16 0.99 -8.88 6.72
CA VAL A 16 2.11 -8.68 5.78
C VAL A 16 1.85 -7.39 5.02
N LEU A 17 2.71 -6.39 5.20
CA LEU A 17 2.62 -5.09 4.55
C LEU A 17 3.67 -5.00 3.43
N GLY A 18 3.21 -4.98 2.18
CA GLY A 18 4.07 -4.87 1.00
C GLY A 18 4.94 -3.61 0.98
N THR A 19 6.04 -3.61 0.24
CA THR A 19 6.90 -2.44 0.05
C THR A 19 6.45 -1.62 -1.15
N ALA A 20 6.76 -0.33 -1.14
CA ALA A 20 6.63 0.54 -2.31
C ALA A 20 7.98 0.69 -3.02
N GLU A 21 8.82 -0.33 -2.99
CA GLU A 21 10.14 -0.30 -3.63
C GLU A 21 10.03 -0.94 -5.00
N SER A 22 10.69 -0.35 -6.00
CA SER A 22 10.66 -0.85 -7.38
C SER A 22 9.25 -0.95 -7.96
N THR A 23 8.44 0.11 -7.79
CA THR A 23 7.02 0.12 -8.20
C THR A 23 6.79 0.02 -9.72
N GLY A 24 7.84 0.15 -10.53
CA GLY A 24 7.75 0.21 -12.00
C GLY A 24 7.33 1.57 -12.54
N GLY A 25 7.04 2.54 -11.69
CA GLY A 25 6.66 3.91 -12.07
C GLY A 25 5.18 4.05 -12.43
N ALA A 26 4.84 5.16 -13.10
CA ALA A 26 3.48 5.41 -13.56
C ALA A 26 3.14 4.48 -14.75
N PRO A 27 1.99 3.78 -14.73
CA PRO A 27 1.57 2.96 -15.85
C PRO A 27 1.23 3.83 -17.07
N ASN A 28 1.17 3.22 -18.25
CA ASN A 28 0.73 3.94 -19.44
C ASN A 28 -0.75 4.32 -19.30
N LEU A 29 -1.15 5.44 -19.92
CA LEU A 29 -2.52 5.92 -19.85
C LEU A 29 -3.55 4.90 -20.37
N SER A 30 -3.16 4.09 -21.36
CA SER A 30 -3.99 3.01 -21.93
C SER A 30 -4.13 1.79 -21.02
N GLU A 31 -3.24 1.64 -20.03
CA GLU A 31 -3.21 0.53 -19.07
C GLU A 31 -3.88 0.89 -17.74
N ALA A 32 -4.07 2.19 -17.49
CA ALA A 32 -4.79 2.69 -16.32
C ALA A 32 -6.29 2.41 -16.45
N TYR A 33 -6.77 1.40 -15.71
CA TYR A 33 -8.18 1.02 -15.69
C TYR A 33 -9.04 1.91 -14.79
N ASP A 34 -8.44 2.62 -13.83
CA ASP A 34 -9.16 3.47 -12.88
C ASP A 34 -9.16 4.95 -13.32
N PRO A 35 -10.31 5.64 -13.25
CA PRO A 35 -10.40 7.04 -13.67
C PRO A 35 -9.45 7.99 -12.92
N LYS A 36 -9.09 7.66 -11.68
CA LYS A 36 -8.23 8.49 -10.84
C LYS A 36 -6.76 8.40 -11.25
N SER A 37 -6.22 7.21 -11.50
CA SER A 37 -4.88 7.14 -12.07
C SER A 37 -4.82 7.80 -13.44
N VAL A 38 -5.84 7.64 -14.29
CA VAL A 38 -5.93 8.34 -15.58
C VAL A 38 -5.84 9.87 -15.40
N GLU A 39 -6.56 10.43 -14.42
CA GLU A 39 -6.52 11.86 -14.06
C GLU A 39 -5.11 12.30 -13.63
N HIS A 40 -4.50 11.57 -12.68
CA HIS A 40 -3.18 11.91 -12.14
C HIS A 40 -2.05 11.71 -13.15
N ILE A 41 -2.13 10.69 -14.01
CA ILE A 41 -1.17 10.44 -15.10
C ILE A 41 -1.25 11.58 -16.12
N LYS A 42 -2.46 11.98 -16.56
CA LYS A 42 -2.65 13.12 -17.46
C LYS A 42 -2.14 14.43 -16.87
N ALA A 43 -2.33 14.62 -15.56
CA ALA A 43 -1.87 15.80 -14.84
C ALA A 43 -0.37 15.77 -14.47
N GLY A 44 0.34 14.66 -14.71
CA GLY A 44 1.74 14.50 -14.30
C GLY A 44 1.94 14.46 -12.78
N THR A 45 0.89 14.16 -12.02
CA THR A 45 0.87 14.13 -10.54
C THR A 45 0.73 12.72 -9.98
N TYR A 46 0.94 11.69 -10.80
CA TYR A 46 1.00 10.32 -10.32
C TYR A 46 2.11 10.18 -9.26
N PRO A 47 1.86 9.52 -8.12
CA PRO A 47 2.79 9.50 -7.00
C PRO A 47 4.14 8.93 -7.40
N LYS A 48 5.21 9.52 -6.88
CA LYS A 48 6.57 9.00 -7.03
C LYS A 48 6.82 7.90 -6.02
N GLU A 49 7.86 7.12 -6.25
CA GLU A 49 8.27 6.06 -5.33
C GLU A 49 8.52 6.59 -3.91
N GLU A 50 9.17 7.75 -3.78
CA GLU A 50 9.44 8.39 -2.48
C GLU A 50 8.15 8.74 -1.73
N ASP A 51 7.13 9.24 -2.43
CA ASP A 51 5.83 9.54 -1.84
C ASP A 51 5.17 8.25 -1.34
N MET A 52 5.16 7.20 -2.16
CA MET A 52 4.57 5.91 -1.80
C MET A 52 5.29 5.28 -0.60
N ARG A 53 6.63 5.32 -0.56
CA ARG A 53 7.41 4.81 0.58
C ARG A 53 7.07 5.56 1.88
N ARG A 54 6.92 6.88 1.82
CA ARG A 54 6.51 7.69 2.98
C ARG A 54 5.14 7.28 3.50
N GLU A 55 4.15 7.10 2.61
CA GLU A 55 2.80 6.68 2.99
C GLU A 55 2.78 5.25 3.56
N MET A 56 3.56 4.32 2.98
CA MET A 56 3.65 2.95 3.49
C MET A 56 4.25 2.89 4.91
N GLU A 57 5.26 3.71 5.19
CA GLU A 57 5.82 3.83 6.55
C GLU A 57 4.84 4.52 7.52
N ALA A 58 4.01 5.45 7.05
CA ALA A 58 2.96 6.04 7.86
C ALA A 58 1.89 5.00 8.26
N VAL A 59 1.43 4.17 7.32
CA VAL A 59 0.48 3.08 7.59
C VAL A 59 1.08 2.08 8.58
N LYS A 60 2.34 1.67 8.39
CA LYS A 60 3.05 0.79 9.32
C LYS A 60 3.04 1.34 10.75
N LYS A 61 3.38 2.61 10.94
CA LYS A 61 3.39 3.25 12.26
C LYS A 61 2.03 3.25 12.93
N VAL A 62 0.95 3.45 12.16
CA VAL A 62 -0.41 3.37 12.70
C VAL A 62 -0.74 1.95 13.13
N LEU A 63 -0.40 0.93 12.33
CA LEU A 63 -0.61 -0.47 12.69
C LEU A 63 0.15 -0.85 13.98
N GLU A 64 1.43 -0.48 14.06
CA GLU A 64 2.27 -0.71 15.23
C GLU A 64 1.71 0.00 16.49
N LYS A 65 1.18 1.22 16.34
CA LYS A 65 0.51 1.95 17.43
C LYS A 65 -0.68 1.20 18.03
N TYR A 66 -1.34 0.34 17.26
CA TYR A 66 -2.46 -0.49 17.72
C TYR A 66 -2.06 -1.94 18.05
N ASP A 67 -0.77 -2.17 18.29
CA ASP A 67 -0.19 -3.48 18.64
C ASP A 67 -0.43 -4.56 17.56
N VAL A 68 -0.48 -4.14 16.29
CA VAL A 68 -0.51 -5.08 15.15
C VAL A 68 0.93 -5.43 14.76
N GLU A 69 1.25 -6.71 14.71
CA GLU A 69 2.54 -7.21 14.23
C GLU A 69 2.65 -7.04 12.70
N VAL A 70 3.65 -6.28 12.24
CA VAL A 70 3.83 -6.00 10.81
C VAL A 70 5.03 -6.78 10.26
N PHE A 71 4.78 -7.63 9.28
CA PHE A 71 5.79 -8.34 8.48
C PHE A 71 6.04 -7.60 7.17
N ARG A 72 7.29 -7.53 6.72
CA ARG A 72 7.70 -6.89 5.45
C ARG A 72 8.33 -7.95 4.53
N PRO A 73 8.03 -7.92 3.22
CA PRO A 73 8.76 -8.71 2.22
C PRO A 73 10.16 -8.14 1.95
#